data_AF-A0A4U3LRL9-F1
#
_entry.id   AF-A0A4U3LRL9-F1
#
_cell.length_a   1.000
_cell.length_b   1.000
_cell.length_c   1.000
_cell.angle_alpha   90.00
_cell.angle_beta   90.00
_cell.angle_gamma   90.00
#
_symmetry.space_group_name_H-M   'P 1'
#
loop_
_entity.id
_entity.type
_entity.pdbx_description
1 polymer ?
#
loop_
_entity_poly.entity_id
_entity_poly.type
_entity_poly.pdbx_seq_one_letter_code
_entity_poly.pdbx_strand_id
1 'polypeptide(L)'
;MPLRKALILTLTTALVLTPTTAEAHPTPTNGFAKWGPWNQKLPRNVPLAPNSQAIVDNIKLDKEQNYGSWAINTDEYSAPIYTVGRHTPRKQWRFSDCLGLPHLAPVIADSLRSVPTPGDLIVSKGTDASVAIYQPSTDTYWDFWRAEKDALGNWSACWGGKIENYSRNPGIFDNPLGATATGLPFGAFTIRIEELRRGRIDHALNIVTVRTRANCNSWPATRNDGFVEGADIPCEGQRFRLDPAFDVSTLTSPAARTIARAMQEYGLIMTDKGGALVTYAEDPRPHMARNGGVDPYFELFDPDHLVEPDGPEKYFVLSEIPVERLQALPMDYGKGRSRW
;
A
#
# COMPACT_ATOMS: atom_id res chain seq x y z
N MET A 1 25.74 -72.18 44.50
CA MET A 1 24.94 -71.00 44.06
C MET A 1 25.88 -69.84 43.81
N PRO A 2 25.99 -69.36 42.56
CA PRO A 2 25.84 -67.93 42.33
C PRO A 2 24.91 -67.64 41.14
N LEU A 3 23.93 -66.77 41.37
CA LEU A 3 22.98 -66.30 40.36
C LEU A 3 23.69 -65.36 39.36
N ARG A 4 23.59 -65.69 38.06
CA ARG A 4 23.85 -64.77 36.96
C ARG A 4 22.70 -63.75 36.87
N LYS A 5 22.99 -62.46 37.04
CA LYS A 5 22.04 -61.37 36.76
C LYS A 5 22.09 -61.03 35.27
N ALA A 6 20.96 -61.16 34.59
CA ALA A 6 20.77 -60.68 33.23
C ALA A 6 20.52 -59.16 33.24
N LEU A 7 21.27 -58.43 32.42
CA LEU A 7 21.12 -56.99 32.22
C LEU A 7 20.13 -56.78 31.07
N ILE A 8 18.94 -56.26 31.35
CA ILE A 8 17.95 -55.87 30.35
C ILE A 8 18.28 -54.44 29.92
N LEU A 9 18.66 -54.27 28.65
CA LEU A 9 18.91 -52.98 28.03
C LEU A 9 17.57 -52.43 27.51
N THR A 10 16.97 -51.49 28.24
CA THR A 10 15.79 -50.74 27.76
C THR A 10 16.24 -49.68 26.75
N LEU A 11 15.85 -49.85 25.49
CA LEU A 11 16.04 -48.88 24.42
C LEU A 11 14.97 -47.78 24.55
N THR A 12 15.34 -46.61 25.08
CA THR A 12 14.49 -45.42 25.09
C THR A 12 14.59 -44.71 23.74
N THR A 13 13.54 -44.83 22.93
CA THR A 13 13.40 -44.07 21.68
C THR A 13 13.15 -42.60 22.01
N ALA A 14 14.17 -41.76 21.85
CA ALA A 14 14.01 -40.31 21.94
C ALA A 14 13.26 -39.81 20.70
N LEU A 15 12.04 -39.35 20.87
CA LEU A 15 11.26 -38.69 19.83
C LEU A 15 11.86 -37.30 19.59
N VAL A 16 12.65 -37.16 18.53
CA VAL A 16 13.14 -35.85 18.07
C VAL A 16 11.96 -35.11 17.47
N LEU A 17 11.37 -34.19 18.24
CA LEU A 17 10.42 -33.20 17.73
C LEU A 17 11.20 -32.20 16.87
N THR A 18 11.12 -32.36 15.55
CA THR A 18 11.55 -31.32 14.62
C THR A 18 10.69 -30.09 14.84
N PRO A 19 11.27 -28.88 14.98
CA PRO A 19 10.47 -27.67 15.06
C PRO A 19 9.67 -27.54 13.76
N THR A 20 8.36 -27.46 13.89
CA THR A 20 7.44 -27.15 12.80
C THR A 20 7.92 -25.85 12.16
N THR A 21 8.40 -25.92 10.93
CA THR A 21 8.64 -24.73 10.11
C THR A 21 7.37 -23.91 10.11
N ALA A 22 7.47 -22.66 10.57
CA ALA A 22 6.40 -21.68 10.54
C ALA A 22 5.66 -21.76 9.19
N GLU A 23 4.34 -21.94 9.24
CA GLU A 23 3.50 -21.94 8.05
C GLU A 23 3.81 -20.68 7.23
N ALA A 24 4.20 -20.88 5.97
CA ALA A 24 4.21 -19.80 5.00
C ALA A 24 2.80 -19.23 4.92
N HIS A 25 2.60 -17.99 5.37
CA HIS A 25 1.33 -17.27 5.26
C HIS A 25 0.79 -17.40 3.82
N PRO A 26 -0.39 -18.01 3.58
CA PRO A 26 -0.82 -18.33 2.22
C PRO A 26 -1.40 -17.12 1.45
N THR A 27 -1.53 -15.96 2.10
CA THR A 27 -2.12 -14.73 1.53
C THR A 27 -1.26 -13.50 1.82
N PRO A 28 -1.01 -12.63 0.82
CA PRO A 28 -0.37 -11.33 1.03
C PRO A 28 -1.11 -10.48 2.09
N THR A 29 -0.37 -9.65 2.82
CA THR A 29 -0.92 -8.84 3.93
C THR A 29 -1.85 -7.73 3.45
N ASN A 30 -1.76 -7.34 2.17
CA ASN A 30 -2.72 -6.43 1.54
C ASN A 30 -4.07 -7.08 1.21
N GLY A 31 -4.25 -8.37 1.51
CA GLY A 31 -5.50 -9.12 1.39
C GLY A 31 -5.98 -9.42 -0.03
N PHE A 32 -5.41 -8.81 -1.06
CA PHE A 32 -5.78 -9.08 -2.46
C PHE A 32 -5.20 -10.40 -2.96
N ALA A 33 -5.71 -10.87 -4.10
CA ALA A 33 -5.28 -12.12 -4.72
C ALA A 33 -3.76 -12.14 -4.96
N LYS A 34 -3.13 -13.27 -4.62
CA LYS A 34 -1.69 -13.51 -4.83
C LYS A 34 -1.22 -13.32 -6.28
N TRP A 35 -2.12 -13.50 -7.24
CA TRP A 35 -1.84 -13.36 -8.67
C TRP A 35 -2.08 -11.94 -9.19
N GLY A 36 -2.56 -11.01 -8.37
CA GLY A 36 -2.76 -9.62 -8.76
C GLY A 36 -1.43 -8.87 -9.04
N PRO A 37 -1.48 -7.71 -9.72
CA PRO A 37 -0.31 -6.89 -10.04
C PRO A 37 0.61 -6.60 -8.85
N TRP A 38 0.02 -6.47 -7.67
CA TRP A 38 0.69 -6.10 -6.42
C TRP A 38 1.53 -7.24 -5.84
N ASN A 39 1.01 -8.46 -5.91
CA ASN A 39 1.44 -9.57 -5.06
C ASN A 39 2.38 -10.56 -5.78
N GLN A 40 2.63 -10.33 -7.06
CA GLN A 40 3.62 -11.07 -7.82
C GLN A 40 5.00 -10.45 -7.65
N LYS A 41 5.96 -11.28 -7.23
CA LYS A 41 7.37 -10.90 -7.23
C LYS A 41 7.86 -10.63 -8.65
N LEU A 42 8.63 -9.57 -8.80
CA LEU A 42 9.35 -9.24 -10.00
C LEU A 42 10.53 -10.22 -10.18
N PRO A 43 10.72 -10.78 -11.38
CA PRO A 43 11.97 -11.47 -11.70
C PRO A 43 13.17 -10.54 -11.49
N ARG A 44 14.33 -11.10 -11.14
CA ARG A 44 15.56 -10.29 -11.01
C ARG A 44 15.89 -9.57 -12.32
N ASN A 45 15.70 -10.24 -13.45
CA ASN A 45 15.89 -9.68 -14.78
C ASN A 45 14.51 -9.37 -15.39
N VAL A 46 14.18 -8.09 -15.53
CA VAL A 46 12.99 -7.62 -16.25
C VAL A 46 13.44 -6.68 -17.36
N PRO A 47 12.73 -6.63 -18.50
CA PRO A 47 12.94 -5.56 -19.46
C PRO A 47 12.63 -4.22 -18.78
N LEU A 48 13.46 -3.22 -19.02
CA LEU A 48 13.22 -1.84 -18.62
C LEU A 48 12.51 -1.07 -19.72
N ALA A 49 11.84 0.02 -19.38
CA ALA A 49 11.40 0.97 -20.39
C ALA A 49 12.63 1.50 -21.17
N PRO A 50 12.57 1.66 -22.50
CA PRO A 50 13.70 2.19 -23.28
C PRO A 50 14.22 3.54 -22.78
N ASN A 51 13.34 4.37 -22.22
CA ASN A 51 13.64 5.66 -21.61
C ASN A 51 13.66 5.63 -20.08
N SER A 52 13.89 4.46 -19.46
CA SER A 52 13.87 4.30 -18.00
C SER A 52 14.74 5.32 -17.28
N GLN A 53 15.96 5.58 -17.77
CA GLN A 53 16.85 6.55 -17.14
C GLN A 53 16.26 7.97 -17.18
N ALA A 54 15.74 8.41 -18.33
CA ALA A 54 15.15 9.74 -18.47
C ALA A 54 13.91 9.93 -17.59
N ILE A 55 13.09 8.88 -17.41
CA ILE A 55 11.96 8.90 -16.47
C ILE A 55 12.46 9.07 -15.04
N VAL A 56 13.46 8.29 -14.63
CA VAL A 56 14.03 8.34 -13.28
C VAL A 56 14.72 9.69 -13.01
N ASP A 57 15.39 10.27 -14.00
CA ASP A 57 15.98 11.60 -13.90
C ASP A 57 14.90 12.68 -13.68
N ASN A 58 13.71 12.53 -14.28
CA ASN A 58 12.58 13.43 -14.01
C ASN A 58 12.02 13.26 -12.60
N ILE A 59 11.93 12.03 -12.07
CA ILE A 59 11.51 11.78 -10.67
C ILE A 59 12.53 12.36 -9.70
N LYS A 60 13.83 12.23 -10.01
CA LYS A 60 14.91 12.84 -9.22
C LYS A 60 14.80 14.37 -9.22
N LEU A 61 14.52 14.97 -10.37
CA LEU A 61 14.29 16.41 -10.46
C LEU A 61 13.07 16.84 -9.62
N ASP A 62 11.97 16.07 -9.66
CA ASP A 62 10.79 16.33 -8.83
C ASP A 62 11.15 16.31 -7.34
N LYS A 63 11.93 15.32 -6.89
CA LYS A 63 12.44 15.28 -5.51
C LYS A 63 13.28 16.51 -5.18
N GLU A 64 14.25 16.86 -6.02
CA GLU A 64 15.18 17.98 -5.77
C GLU A 64 14.46 19.34 -5.70
N GLN A 65 13.45 19.53 -6.56
CA GLN A 65 12.70 20.79 -6.62
C GLN A 65 11.57 20.89 -5.60
N ASN A 66 11.14 19.76 -5.01
CA ASN A 66 10.01 19.70 -4.10
C ASN A 66 10.44 19.01 -2.80
N TYR A 67 10.89 19.81 -1.82
CA TYR A 67 11.32 19.40 -0.47
C TYR A 67 12.63 18.60 -0.39
N GLY A 68 13.25 18.22 -1.51
CA GLY A 68 14.56 17.54 -1.51
C GLY A 68 14.52 16.09 -1.03
N SER A 69 13.34 15.53 -0.76
CA SER A 69 13.16 14.28 -0.02
C SER A 69 12.18 13.32 -0.71
N TRP A 70 12.38 12.02 -0.49
CA TRP A 70 11.34 11.02 -0.70
C TRP A 70 10.66 10.81 0.66
N ALA A 71 9.44 11.30 0.79
CA ALA A 71 8.71 11.26 2.06
C ALA A 71 7.77 10.05 2.17
N ILE A 72 7.34 9.75 3.40
CA ILE A 72 6.21 8.86 3.67
C ILE A 72 5.05 9.66 4.26
N ASN A 73 3.89 9.62 3.59
CA ASN A 73 2.65 10.10 4.18
C ASN A 73 2.03 9.02 5.06
N THR A 74 1.64 9.40 6.29
CA THR A 74 1.04 8.50 7.27
C THR A 74 -0.40 8.90 7.58
N ASP A 75 -0.68 10.11 8.04
CA ASP A 75 -2.04 10.55 8.41
C ASP A 75 -2.60 11.70 7.55
N GLU A 76 -1.75 12.52 6.94
CA GLU A 76 -2.13 13.51 5.93
C GLU A 76 -1.98 12.93 4.52
N TYR A 77 -3.05 12.97 3.73
CA TYR A 77 -3.13 12.37 2.37
C TYR A 77 -2.86 10.85 2.29
N SER A 78 -2.79 10.14 3.43
CA SER A 78 -2.75 8.67 3.48
C SER A 78 -3.93 8.12 4.27
N ALA A 79 -4.62 7.13 3.70
CA ALA A 79 -5.91 6.68 4.20
C ALA A 79 -5.76 5.78 5.44
N PRO A 80 -6.62 5.96 6.47
CA PRO A 80 -6.86 4.90 7.44
C PRO A 80 -7.53 3.71 6.76
N ILE A 81 -7.12 2.51 7.15
CA ILE A 81 -7.62 1.26 6.59
C ILE A 81 -8.22 0.42 7.71
N TYR A 82 -9.55 0.29 7.68
CA TYR A 82 -10.30 -0.40 8.71
C TYR A 82 -10.59 -1.84 8.30
N THR A 83 -10.28 -2.81 9.15
CA THR A 83 -10.90 -4.15 9.10
C THR A 83 -12.02 -4.19 10.13
N VAL A 84 -13.27 -4.36 9.69
CA VAL A 84 -14.46 -4.24 10.53
C VAL A 84 -15.20 -5.56 10.73
N GLY A 85 -15.83 -5.72 11.88
CA GLY A 85 -16.59 -6.93 12.22
C GLY A 85 -17.88 -7.11 11.42
N ARG A 86 -18.43 -8.33 11.46
CA ARG A 86 -19.70 -8.70 10.81
C ARG A 86 -20.89 -7.85 11.26
N HIS A 87 -20.88 -7.40 12.51
CA HIS A 87 -21.96 -6.66 13.14
C HIS A 87 -21.81 -5.14 13.08
N THR A 88 -20.77 -4.63 12.40
CA THR A 88 -20.60 -3.19 12.21
C THR A 88 -21.83 -2.60 11.51
N PRO A 89 -22.47 -1.56 12.08
CA PRO A 89 -23.64 -0.94 11.47
C PRO A 89 -23.37 -0.50 10.03
N ARG A 90 -24.29 -0.78 9.12
CA ARG A 90 -24.20 -0.33 7.74
C ARG A 90 -25.01 0.95 7.58
N LYS A 91 -24.43 1.94 6.92
CA LYS A 91 -25.10 3.19 6.58
C LYS A 91 -25.15 3.36 5.07
N GLN A 92 -26.23 3.97 4.60
CA GLN A 92 -26.25 4.53 3.24
C GLN A 92 -25.52 5.86 3.27
N TRP A 93 -24.45 5.95 2.49
CA TRP A 93 -23.72 7.20 2.26
C TRP A 93 -24.34 7.94 1.07
N ARG A 94 -24.10 9.26 0.99
CA ARG A 94 -24.56 10.12 -0.11
C ARG A 94 -23.42 10.50 -1.04
N PHE A 95 -23.73 10.75 -2.31
CA PHE A 95 -22.80 11.38 -3.23
C PHE A 95 -22.76 12.89 -2.95
N SER A 96 -21.57 13.48 -2.79
CA SER A 96 -21.43 14.91 -2.45
C SER A 96 -21.22 15.85 -3.64
N ASP A 97 -21.09 15.31 -4.86
CA ASP A 97 -20.84 16.07 -6.11
C ASP A 97 -19.81 17.21 -5.99
N CYS A 98 -18.70 16.95 -5.29
CA CYS A 98 -17.71 17.99 -4.99
C CYS A 98 -16.96 18.52 -6.22
N LEU A 99 -17.06 17.84 -7.37
CA LEU A 99 -16.43 18.20 -8.64
C LEU A 99 -17.42 18.72 -9.69
N GLY A 100 -18.73 18.79 -9.37
CA GLY A 100 -19.75 19.18 -10.35
C GLY A 100 -19.90 18.18 -11.51
N LEU A 101 -19.79 16.88 -11.20
CA LEU A 101 -19.90 15.75 -12.13
C LEU A 101 -21.12 14.89 -11.76
N PRO A 102 -22.36 15.39 -11.95
CA PRO A 102 -23.58 14.70 -11.50
C PRO A 102 -23.80 13.33 -12.16
N HIS A 103 -23.18 13.10 -13.32
CA HIS A 103 -23.23 11.81 -14.01
C HIS A 103 -22.53 10.67 -13.25
N LEU A 104 -21.66 10.98 -12.27
CA LEU A 104 -21.03 9.99 -11.40
C LEU A 104 -21.97 9.46 -10.31
N ALA A 105 -23.00 10.21 -9.92
CA ALA A 105 -23.94 9.80 -8.89
C ALA A 105 -24.51 8.39 -9.10
N PRO A 106 -25.06 8.02 -10.28
CA PRO A 106 -25.54 6.66 -10.52
C PRO A 106 -24.41 5.61 -10.58
N VAL A 107 -23.19 6.00 -10.96
CA VAL A 107 -22.03 5.09 -11.10
C VAL A 107 -21.55 4.62 -9.73
N ILE A 108 -21.42 5.54 -8.76
CA ILE A 108 -20.93 5.21 -7.41
C ILE A 108 -22.06 4.80 -6.44
N ALA A 109 -23.32 5.01 -6.80
CA ALA A 109 -24.48 4.76 -5.93
C ALA A 109 -24.47 3.39 -5.26
N ASP A 110 -24.05 2.34 -5.97
CA ASP A 110 -24.02 1.00 -5.41
C ASP A 110 -22.94 0.81 -4.34
N SER A 111 -21.80 1.48 -4.50
CA SER A 111 -20.72 1.47 -3.50
C SER A 111 -21.15 2.17 -2.21
N LEU A 112 -22.01 3.19 -2.30
CA LEU A 112 -22.48 3.99 -1.17
C LEU A 112 -23.72 3.41 -0.47
N ARG A 113 -24.42 2.47 -1.10
CA ARG A 113 -25.74 1.98 -0.64
C ARG A 113 -25.72 1.39 0.77
N SER A 114 -24.63 0.71 1.13
CA SER A 114 -24.55 -0.06 2.37
C SER A 114 -23.10 -0.19 2.85
N VAL A 115 -22.53 0.90 3.35
CA VAL A 115 -21.14 0.95 3.81
C VAL A 115 -21.06 0.58 5.30
N PRO A 116 -20.28 -0.44 5.70
CA PRO A 116 -19.97 -0.71 7.11
C PRO A 116 -19.29 0.52 7.73
N THR A 117 -19.96 1.19 8.66
CA THR A 117 -19.52 2.48 9.22
C THR A 117 -19.34 2.33 10.73
N PRO A 118 -18.14 2.00 11.22
CA PRO A 118 -17.87 1.91 12.65
C PRO A 118 -18.00 3.29 13.32
N GLY A 119 -18.28 3.31 14.62
CA GLY A 119 -18.56 4.56 15.35
C GLY A 119 -17.36 5.50 15.43
N ASP A 120 -16.16 4.94 15.41
CA ASP A 120 -14.84 5.57 15.44
C ASP A 120 -14.23 5.75 14.05
N LEU A 121 -15.04 5.69 12.98
CA LEU A 121 -14.56 5.92 11.62
C LEU A 121 -14.03 7.35 11.48
N ILE A 122 -12.76 7.47 11.10
CA ILE A 122 -12.11 8.71 10.69
C ILE A 122 -11.68 8.62 9.24
N VAL A 123 -11.31 9.77 8.68
CA VAL A 123 -10.73 9.92 7.34
C VAL A 123 -9.34 10.52 7.45
N SER A 124 -8.51 10.38 6.43
CA SER A 124 -7.17 11.00 6.37
C SER A 124 -7.28 12.50 6.61
N LYS A 125 -6.24 13.10 7.20
CA LYS A 125 -6.06 14.55 7.21
C LYS A 125 -5.73 15.06 5.80
N GLY A 126 -5.64 16.38 5.68
CA GLY A 126 -5.45 17.05 4.40
C GLY A 126 -6.77 17.21 3.65
N THR A 127 -6.69 17.71 2.43
CA THR A 127 -7.87 17.98 1.62
C THR A 127 -8.55 16.72 1.07
N ASP A 128 -7.88 15.57 1.09
CA ASP A 128 -8.37 14.35 0.46
C ASP A 128 -9.46 13.63 1.25
N ALA A 129 -9.38 13.66 2.60
CA ALA A 129 -10.35 13.01 3.46
C ALA A 129 -10.69 11.57 3.00
N SER A 130 -9.65 10.77 2.74
CA SER A 130 -9.75 9.42 2.21
C SER A 130 -9.96 8.39 3.31
N VAL A 131 -10.61 7.27 3.00
CA VAL A 131 -10.74 6.12 3.92
C VAL A 131 -10.91 4.82 3.15
N ALA A 132 -10.37 3.73 3.69
CA ALA A 132 -10.61 2.38 3.20
C ALA A 132 -11.21 1.49 4.30
N ILE A 133 -12.12 0.60 3.91
CA ILE A 133 -12.88 -0.27 4.82
C ILE A 133 -12.95 -1.66 4.21
N TYR A 134 -12.55 -2.68 4.96
CA TYR A 134 -12.68 -4.09 4.60
C TYR A 134 -13.56 -4.80 5.62
N GLN A 135 -14.58 -5.53 5.15
CA GLN A 135 -15.42 -6.38 5.97
C GLN A 135 -15.21 -7.86 5.58
N PRO A 136 -14.45 -8.65 6.37
CA PRO A 136 -14.17 -10.05 6.05
C PRO A 136 -15.41 -10.93 5.91
N SER A 137 -16.47 -10.67 6.69
CA SER A 137 -17.68 -11.50 6.68
C SER A 137 -18.47 -11.47 5.37
N THR A 138 -18.26 -10.44 4.54
CA THR A 138 -18.85 -10.34 3.20
C THR A 138 -17.78 -10.35 2.11
N ASP A 139 -16.50 -10.52 2.48
CA ASP A 139 -15.34 -10.40 1.59
C ASP A 139 -15.43 -9.16 0.68
N THR A 140 -15.75 -8.02 1.28
CA THR A 140 -15.99 -6.77 0.55
C THR A 140 -15.11 -5.65 1.07
N TYR A 141 -14.49 -4.94 0.15
CA TYR A 141 -13.64 -3.78 0.40
C TYR A 141 -14.28 -2.53 -0.21
N TRP A 142 -14.10 -1.40 0.45
CA TRP A 142 -14.50 -0.07 -0.02
C TRP A 142 -13.33 0.88 0.14
N ASP A 143 -13.22 1.84 -0.77
CA ASP A 143 -12.52 3.08 -0.48
C ASP A 143 -13.25 4.28 -1.04
N PHE A 144 -13.04 5.42 -0.38
CA PHE A 144 -13.70 6.68 -0.69
C PHE A 144 -12.71 7.83 -0.59
N TRP A 145 -12.87 8.79 -1.49
CA TRP A 145 -12.20 10.09 -1.50
C TRP A 145 -13.23 11.17 -1.13
N ARG A 146 -12.77 12.18 -0.40
CA ARG A 146 -13.60 13.26 0.17
C ARG A 146 -14.78 12.69 0.93
N ALA A 147 -14.50 11.72 1.80
CA ALA A 147 -15.48 11.17 2.70
C ALA A 147 -15.72 12.18 3.83
N GLU A 148 -16.96 12.59 4.01
CA GLU A 148 -17.33 13.65 4.95
C GLU A 148 -18.48 13.18 5.84
N LYS A 149 -18.43 13.59 7.11
CA LYS A 149 -19.48 13.33 8.10
C LYS A 149 -20.09 14.66 8.53
N ASP A 150 -21.38 14.83 8.31
CA ASP A 150 -22.09 16.03 8.74
C ASP A 150 -22.34 16.04 10.27
N ALA A 151 -22.81 17.17 10.79
CA ALA A 151 -23.14 17.34 12.22
C ALA A 151 -24.25 16.39 12.71
N LEU A 152 -25.06 15.84 11.81
CA LEU A 152 -26.13 14.87 12.10
C LEU A 152 -25.63 13.42 12.03
N GLY A 153 -24.37 13.20 11.65
CA GLY A 153 -23.75 11.89 11.53
C GLY A 153 -24.09 11.13 10.25
N ASN A 154 -24.61 11.82 9.22
CA ASN A 154 -24.73 11.29 7.87
C ASN A 154 -23.39 11.38 7.17
N TRP A 155 -23.08 10.36 6.38
CA TRP A 155 -21.85 10.28 5.62
C TRP A 155 -22.11 10.55 4.14
N SER A 156 -21.14 11.20 3.49
CA SER A 156 -21.06 11.36 2.05
C SER A 156 -19.66 11.05 1.54
N ALA A 157 -19.52 10.84 0.24
CA ALA A 157 -18.24 10.77 -0.46
C ALA A 157 -18.35 11.40 -1.84
N CYS A 158 -17.26 11.98 -2.32
CA CYS A 158 -17.21 12.56 -3.66
C CYS A 158 -16.84 11.53 -4.72
N TRP A 159 -15.97 10.58 -4.38
CA TRP A 159 -15.59 9.47 -5.25
C TRP A 159 -15.24 8.23 -4.43
N GLY A 160 -15.09 7.09 -5.08
CA GLY A 160 -14.76 5.82 -4.44
C GLY A 160 -15.30 4.62 -5.20
N GLY A 161 -15.23 3.47 -4.55
CA GLY A 161 -15.71 2.21 -5.10
C GLY A 161 -15.84 1.12 -4.06
N LYS A 162 -16.45 0.01 -4.46
CA LYS A 162 -16.38 -1.26 -3.72
C LYS A 162 -15.81 -2.37 -4.59
N ILE A 163 -15.06 -3.27 -3.96
CA ILE A 163 -14.59 -4.54 -4.52
C ILE A 163 -15.23 -5.66 -3.73
N GLU A 164 -15.98 -6.51 -4.42
CA GLU A 164 -16.47 -7.77 -3.87
C GLU A 164 -15.47 -8.90 -4.16
N ASN A 165 -15.52 -9.96 -3.35
CA ASN A 165 -14.54 -11.05 -3.37
C ASN A 165 -13.11 -10.54 -3.18
N TYR A 166 -12.91 -9.59 -2.26
CA TYR A 166 -11.64 -8.90 -2.01
C TYR A 166 -10.45 -9.87 -1.91
N SER A 167 -10.60 -10.96 -1.15
CA SER A 167 -9.58 -12.01 -0.97
C SER A 167 -9.14 -12.72 -2.26
N ARG A 168 -9.94 -12.62 -3.32
CA ARG A 168 -9.74 -13.27 -4.63
C ARG A 168 -9.66 -12.26 -5.78
N ASN A 169 -9.77 -10.96 -5.49
CA ASN A 169 -9.73 -9.90 -6.48
C ASN A 169 -8.28 -9.45 -6.73
N PRO A 170 -7.89 -9.08 -7.97
CA PRO A 170 -6.54 -8.59 -8.25
C PRO A 170 -6.23 -7.20 -7.66
N GLY A 171 -7.21 -6.52 -7.08
CA GLY A 171 -7.05 -5.15 -6.57
C GLY A 171 -7.01 -4.12 -7.70
N ILE A 172 -8.00 -4.19 -8.59
CA ILE A 172 -8.21 -3.24 -9.69
C ILE A 172 -9.69 -2.92 -9.72
N PHE A 173 -10.05 -1.64 -9.57
CA PHE A 173 -11.44 -1.21 -9.73
C PHE A 173 -11.82 -1.12 -11.21
N ASP A 174 -13.08 -1.35 -11.54
CA ASP A 174 -13.61 -1.01 -12.86
C ASP A 174 -13.66 0.51 -13.04
N ASN A 175 -13.25 1.04 -14.19
CA ASN A 175 -13.33 2.47 -14.47
C ASN A 175 -14.81 2.93 -14.42
N PRO A 176 -15.16 4.02 -13.71
CA PRO A 176 -14.29 4.98 -13.04
C PRO A 176 -14.24 4.85 -11.51
N LEU A 177 -14.47 3.67 -10.93
CA LEU A 177 -14.52 3.45 -9.48
C LEU A 177 -13.13 3.46 -8.81
N GLY A 178 -13.14 3.65 -7.50
CA GLY A 178 -11.95 3.72 -6.65
C GLY A 178 -11.63 5.15 -6.24
N ALA A 179 -10.98 5.33 -5.09
CA ALA A 179 -10.74 6.66 -4.52
C ALA A 179 -9.54 7.42 -5.12
N THR A 180 -8.48 6.73 -5.51
CA THR A 180 -7.24 7.35 -6.05
C THR A 180 -7.45 7.94 -7.45
N ALA A 181 -6.58 8.84 -7.90
CA ALA A 181 -6.64 9.34 -9.28
C ALA A 181 -6.53 8.22 -10.34
N THR A 182 -5.85 7.12 -10.03
CA THR A 182 -5.65 5.96 -10.91
C THR A 182 -6.75 4.90 -10.92
N GLY A 183 -7.64 4.89 -9.92
CA GLY A 183 -8.57 3.77 -9.69
C GLY A 183 -7.93 2.55 -9.03
N LEU A 184 -6.77 2.72 -8.40
CA LEU A 184 -6.09 1.68 -7.66
C LEU A 184 -6.47 1.74 -6.17
N PRO A 185 -6.78 0.60 -5.52
CA PRO A 185 -7.30 0.60 -4.16
C PRO A 185 -6.20 0.89 -3.13
N PHE A 186 -6.44 1.79 -2.17
CA PHE A 186 -5.51 2.07 -1.06
C PHE A 186 -5.10 0.79 -0.31
N GLY A 187 -6.04 -0.15 -0.18
CA GLY A 187 -5.83 -1.48 0.38
C GLY A 187 -4.63 -2.24 -0.21
N ALA A 188 -4.31 -2.02 -1.49
CA ALA A 188 -3.36 -2.85 -2.22
C ALA A 188 -1.89 -2.44 -2.08
N PHE A 189 -1.64 -1.15 -1.86
CA PHE A 189 -0.30 -0.58 -1.98
C PHE A 189 0.19 0.14 -0.73
N THR A 190 -0.73 0.54 0.17
CA THR A 190 -0.37 1.23 1.41
C THR A 190 0.35 0.28 2.36
N ILE A 191 1.53 0.70 2.83
CA ILE A 191 2.33 -0.04 3.80
C ILE A 191 1.56 -0.18 5.11
N ARG A 192 1.54 -1.38 5.69
CA ARG A 192 0.91 -1.67 6.99
C ARG A 192 1.89 -1.51 8.14
N ILE A 193 1.39 -1.06 9.29
CA ILE A 193 2.14 -1.00 10.55
C ILE A 193 2.69 -2.40 10.89
N GLU A 194 1.87 -3.45 10.71
CA GLU A 194 2.28 -4.82 11.00
C GLU A 194 3.35 -5.35 10.04
N GLU A 195 3.39 -4.87 8.80
CA GLU A 195 4.43 -5.24 7.84
C GLU A 195 5.80 -4.70 8.24
N LEU A 196 5.83 -3.47 8.75
CA LEU A 196 7.04 -2.88 9.29
C LEU A 196 7.48 -3.59 10.57
N ARG A 197 6.56 -3.90 11.49
CA ARG A 197 6.85 -4.67 12.72
C ARG A 197 7.47 -6.03 12.44
N ARG A 198 6.93 -6.77 11.47
CA ARG A 198 7.46 -8.09 11.08
C ARG A 198 8.68 -8.00 10.16
N GLY A 199 9.07 -6.80 9.73
CA GLY A 199 10.21 -6.57 8.83
C GLY A 199 10.01 -7.10 7.40
N ARG A 200 8.76 -7.23 6.94
CA ARG A 200 8.44 -7.79 5.61
C ARG A 200 7.15 -7.17 5.05
N ILE A 201 7.23 -6.72 3.80
CA ILE A 201 6.08 -6.34 2.97
C ILE A 201 6.04 -7.31 1.78
N ASP A 202 4.86 -7.82 1.43
CA ASP A 202 4.67 -8.85 0.40
C ASP A 202 3.84 -8.39 -0.81
N HIS A 203 3.85 -7.08 -1.05
CA HIS A 203 3.17 -6.46 -2.17
C HIS A 203 3.94 -5.25 -2.71
N ALA A 204 3.58 -4.82 -3.92
CA ALA A 204 4.09 -3.60 -4.53
C ALA A 204 3.55 -2.37 -3.79
N LEU A 205 4.39 -1.36 -3.68
CA LEU A 205 4.07 -0.11 -2.97
C LEU A 205 3.55 0.95 -3.94
N ASN A 206 3.04 2.06 -3.42
CA ASN A 206 2.80 3.23 -4.27
C ASN A 206 4.05 4.10 -4.42
N ILE A 207 4.07 4.82 -5.53
CA ILE A 207 4.88 6.02 -5.72
C ILE A 207 3.97 7.14 -6.22
N VAL A 208 4.17 8.34 -5.70
CA VAL A 208 3.53 9.57 -6.15
C VAL A 208 4.64 10.53 -6.53
N THR A 209 4.50 11.17 -7.69
CA THR A 209 5.47 12.17 -8.19
C THR A 209 4.76 13.48 -8.48
N VAL A 210 5.52 14.54 -8.72
CA VAL A 210 4.96 15.88 -8.93
C VAL A 210 4.46 16.02 -10.35
N ARG A 211 5.33 15.74 -11.32
CA ARG A 211 4.99 15.77 -12.73
C ARG A 211 4.54 14.39 -13.17
N THR A 212 3.32 14.33 -13.70
CA THR A 212 2.65 13.13 -14.16
C THR A 212 2.16 13.32 -15.58
N ARG A 213 2.37 12.32 -16.44
CA ARG A 213 2.12 12.46 -17.88
C ARG A 213 0.64 12.61 -18.18
N ALA A 214 0.27 13.66 -18.90
CA ALA A 214 -1.09 13.90 -19.34
C ALA A 214 -1.59 12.80 -20.28
N ASN A 215 -2.87 12.47 -20.18
CA ASN A 215 -3.56 11.51 -21.04
C ASN A 215 -2.85 10.14 -21.12
N CYS A 216 -2.26 9.71 -20.01
CA CYS A 216 -1.51 8.47 -19.95
C CYS A 216 -1.81 7.66 -18.69
N ASN A 217 -2.29 6.43 -18.89
CA ASN A 217 -2.30 5.41 -17.86
C ASN A 217 -1.60 4.14 -18.36
N SER A 218 -0.90 3.46 -17.46
CA SER A 218 -0.35 2.11 -17.61
C SER A 218 -1.14 1.15 -16.74
N TRP A 219 -1.38 -0.07 -17.21
CA TRP A 219 -1.93 -1.12 -16.35
C TRP A 219 -1.07 -1.29 -15.08
N PRO A 220 -1.68 -1.40 -13.88
CA PRO A 220 -3.10 -1.65 -13.63
C PRO A 220 -4.02 -0.43 -13.55
N ALA A 221 -3.51 0.81 -13.67
CA ALA A 221 -4.36 2.00 -13.59
C ALA A 221 -5.41 2.01 -14.69
N THR A 222 -6.65 2.33 -14.32
CA THR A 222 -7.80 2.35 -15.25
C THR A 222 -8.17 3.75 -15.70
N ARG A 223 -7.57 4.77 -15.10
CA ARG A 223 -7.72 6.19 -15.43
C ARG A 223 -6.46 6.96 -14.98
N ASN A 224 -6.41 8.24 -15.33
CA ASN A 224 -5.33 9.16 -14.97
C ASN A 224 -5.88 10.59 -14.84
N ASP A 225 -5.12 11.44 -14.17
CA ASP A 225 -5.36 12.88 -14.07
C ASP A 225 -4.08 13.73 -14.32
N GLY A 226 -3.05 13.10 -14.91
CA GLY A 226 -1.79 13.74 -15.27
C GLY A 226 -1.98 15.03 -16.10
N PHE A 227 -1.01 15.93 -16.00
CA PHE A 227 -1.14 17.31 -16.49
C PHE A 227 0.09 17.84 -17.22
N VAL A 228 1.13 17.01 -17.38
CA VAL A 228 2.40 17.40 -18.02
C VAL A 228 2.60 16.59 -19.29
N GLU A 229 2.94 17.25 -20.39
CA GLU A 229 3.29 16.59 -21.64
C GLU A 229 4.77 16.12 -21.63
N GLY A 230 5.05 15.01 -22.31
CA GLY A 230 6.43 14.53 -22.52
C GLY A 230 6.58 13.02 -22.34
N ALA A 231 7.32 12.38 -23.25
CA ALA A 231 7.49 10.92 -23.25
C ALA A 231 8.26 10.39 -22.03
N ASP A 232 9.11 11.22 -21.44
CA ASP A 232 9.95 10.91 -20.28
C ASP A 232 9.31 11.29 -18.94
N ILE A 233 8.07 11.77 -18.94
CA ILE A 233 7.29 11.96 -17.71
C ILE A 233 6.61 10.62 -17.36
N PRO A 234 6.65 10.17 -16.10
CA PRO A 234 6.04 8.90 -15.71
C PRO A 234 4.52 8.94 -15.89
N CYS A 235 3.95 7.79 -16.28
CA CYS A 235 2.50 7.64 -16.30
C CYS A 235 1.98 7.10 -15.00
N GLU A 236 0.79 7.55 -14.65
CA GLU A 236 -0.05 6.89 -13.67
C GLU A 236 -0.26 5.40 -14.00
N GLY A 237 -0.12 4.55 -12.98
CA GLY A 237 -0.07 3.10 -13.09
C GLY A 237 1.24 2.51 -13.62
N GLN A 238 2.23 3.32 -14.02
CA GLN A 238 3.51 2.80 -14.47
C GLN A 238 4.23 2.12 -13.31
N ARG A 239 4.82 0.95 -13.58
CA ARG A 239 5.55 0.17 -12.59
C ARG A 239 7.01 0.58 -12.55
N PHE A 240 7.56 0.64 -11.36
CA PHE A 240 8.97 0.87 -11.07
C PHE A 240 9.49 -0.25 -10.18
N ARG A 241 10.80 -0.37 -10.06
CA ARG A 241 11.45 -1.15 -9.01
C ARG A 241 12.73 -0.48 -8.59
N LEU A 242 13.16 -0.74 -7.36
CA LEU A 242 14.53 -0.45 -6.95
C LEU A 242 15.46 -1.47 -7.62
N ASP A 243 16.63 -1.02 -8.11
CA ASP A 243 17.62 -1.89 -8.73
C ASP A 243 17.92 -3.09 -7.80
N PRO A 244 17.68 -4.35 -8.23
CA PRO A 244 17.94 -5.52 -7.40
C PRO A 244 19.43 -5.74 -7.06
N ALA A 245 20.35 -4.96 -7.66
CA ALA A 245 21.76 -4.95 -7.29
C ALA A 245 22.12 -3.92 -6.20
N PHE A 246 21.20 -3.01 -5.83
CA PHE A 246 21.41 -2.13 -4.68
C PHE A 246 21.46 -2.94 -3.39
N ASP A 247 22.52 -2.75 -2.60
CA ASP A 247 22.70 -3.43 -1.32
C ASP A 247 21.87 -2.73 -0.24
N VAL A 248 20.66 -3.24 0.01
CA VAL A 248 19.77 -2.70 1.03
C VAL A 248 20.33 -2.79 2.45
N SER A 249 21.37 -3.60 2.70
CA SER A 249 21.96 -3.69 4.05
C SER A 249 22.71 -2.43 4.46
N THR A 250 23.04 -1.55 3.50
CA THR A 250 23.71 -0.28 3.78
C THR A 250 22.78 0.78 4.37
N LEU A 251 21.46 0.60 4.30
CA LEU A 251 20.48 1.52 4.90
C LEU A 251 20.48 1.33 6.42
N THR A 252 20.48 2.43 7.19
CA THR A 252 20.55 2.40 8.66
C THR A 252 19.19 2.10 9.29
N SER A 253 18.10 2.64 8.76
CA SER A 253 16.76 2.36 9.28
C SER A 253 16.27 0.94 8.93
N PRO A 254 15.81 0.13 9.91
CA PRO A 254 15.16 -1.16 9.65
C PRO A 254 13.91 -1.05 8.76
N ALA A 255 13.14 0.02 8.89
CA ALA A 255 12.01 0.30 8.01
C ALA A 255 12.47 0.62 6.59
N ALA A 256 13.49 1.47 6.42
CA ALA A 256 14.07 1.73 5.09
C ALA A 256 14.53 0.43 4.42
N ARG A 257 15.21 -0.45 5.15
CA ARG A 257 15.60 -1.78 4.66
C ARG A 257 14.41 -2.64 4.23
N THR A 258 13.35 -2.64 5.03
CA THR A 258 12.14 -3.42 4.76
C THR A 258 11.41 -2.91 3.52
N ILE A 259 11.26 -1.59 3.41
CA ILE A 259 10.62 -0.91 2.28
C ILE A 259 11.45 -1.09 1.01
N ALA A 260 12.78 -0.88 1.06
CA ALA A 260 13.67 -1.06 -0.08
C ALA A 260 13.64 -2.51 -0.61
N ARG A 261 13.59 -3.51 0.27
CA ARG A 261 13.39 -4.92 -0.13
C ARG A 261 12.07 -5.12 -0.88
N ALA A 262 10.98 -4.51 -0.41
CA ALA A 262 9.69 -4.58 -1.10
C ALA A 262 9.74 -3.90 -2.48
N MET A 263 10.41 -2.75 -2.59
CA MET A 263 10.66 -2.05 -3.85
C MET A 263 11.52 -2.88 -4.83
N GLN A 264 12.42 -3.74 -4.34
CA GLN A 264 13.17 -4.67 -5.19
C GLN A 264 12.33 -5.89 -5.59
N GLU A 265 11.64 -6.51 -4.64
CA GLU A 265 10.92 -7.77 -4.83
C GLU A 265 9.59 -7.62 -5.55
N TYR A 266 8.81 -6.57 -5.23
CA TYR A 266 7.47 -6.35 -5.79
C TYR A 266 7.38 -5.04 -6.57
N GLY A 267 8.29 -4.10 -6.35
CA GLY A 267 8.30 -2.82 -7.06
C GLY A 267 7.34 -1.78 -6.48
N LEU A 268 7.20 -0.70 -7.23
CA LEU A 268 6.28 0.40 -6.97
C LEU A 268 5.35 0.58 -8.16
N ILE A 269 4.14 1.06 -7.94
CA ILE A 269 3.20 1.43 -8.99
C ILE A 269 2.78 2.88 -8.74
N MET A 270 2.80 3.70 -9.79
CA MET A 270 2.39 5.10 -9.66
C MET A 270 0.88 5.17 -9.44
N THR A 271 0.42 5.74 -8.32
CA THR A 271 -1.01 5.69 -7.96
C THR A 271 -1.73 7.03 -8.06
N ASP A 272 -0.96 8.11 -8.05
CA ASP A 272 -1.47 9.47 -8.03
C ASP A 272 -0.35 10.44 -8.42
N LYS A 273 -0.70 11.72 -8.55
CA LYS A 273 0.24 12.85 -8.53
C LYS A 273 0.17 13.57 -7.19
N GLY A 274 1.18 14.37 -6.87
CA GLY A 274 1.20 15.09 -5.60
C GLY A 274 2.13 16.30 -5.60
N GLY A 275 2.25 16.96 -4.44
CA GLY A 275 3.17 18.10 -4.26
C GLY A 275 4.62 17.70 -3.97
N ALA A 276 4.92 16.40 -3.82
CA ALA A 276 6.25 15.88 -3.52
C ALA A 276 6.40 14.44 -4.04
N LEU A 277 7.63 13.90 -3.95
CA LEU A 277 7.87 12.47 -4.12
C LEU A 277 7.48 11.71 -2.84
N VAL A 278 6.47 10.86 -2.92
CA VAL A 278 5.86 10.25 -1.72
C VAL A 278 5.51 8.76 -1.91
N THR A 279 5.64 7.99 -0.83
CA THR A 279 5.03 6.66 -0.65
C THR A 279 4.11 6.69 0.57
N TYR A 280 3.11 5.82 0.64
CA TYR A 280 2.10 5.83 1.72
C TYR A 280 2.29 4.70 2.72
N ALA A 281 2.16 5.02 3.99
CA ALA A 281 1.93 4.06 5.07
C ALA A 281 0.59 4.37 5.73
N GLU A 282 -0.09 3.36 6.25
CA GLU A 282 -1.45 3.50 6.73
C GLU A 282 -1.56 4.49 7.90
N ASP A 283 -2.67 5.22 7.95
CA ASP A 283 -2.92 6.16 9.03
C ASP A 283 -2.87 5.47 10.39
N PRO A 284 -1.98 5.92 11.30
CA PRO A 284 -1.78 5.25 12.58
C PRO A 284 -2.90 5.57 13.56
N ARG A 285 -3.72 6.61 13.36
CA ARG A 285 -4.68 7.08 14.37
C ARG A 285 -5.68 6.02 14.82
N PRO A 286 -6.24 5.15 13.94
CA PRO A 286 -7.06 4.03 14.40
C PRO A 286 -6.25 3.01 15.21
N HIS A 287 -4.97 2.77 14.87
CA HIS A 287 -4.08 1.92 15.66
C HIS A 287 -3.79 2.54 17.03
N MET A 288 -3.44 3.82 17.08
CA MET A 288 -3.19 4.60 18.29
C MET A 288 -4.38 4.55 19.24
N ALA A 289 -5.60 4.78 18.72
CA ALA A 289 -6.83 4.74 19.52
C ALA A 289 -7.05 3.39 20.24
N ARG A 290 -6.58 2.28 19.65
CA ARG A 290 -6.66 0.94 20.24
C ARG A 290 -5.48 0.58 21.14
N ASN A 291 -4.37 1.32 21.08
CA ASN A 291 -3.09 0.99 21.69
C ASN A 291 -2.52 2.14 22.55
N GLY A 292 -3.40 2.83 23.28
CA GLY A 292 -2.97 3.82 24.29
C GLY A 292 -2.49 5.17 23.73
N GLY A 293 -2.80 5.49 22.47
CA GLY A 293 -2.50 6.78 21.86
C GLY A 293 -1.08 6.94 21.33
N VAL A 294 -0.25 5.90 21.39
CA VAL A 294 1.15 5.94 20.97
C VAL A 294 1.26 5.77 19.45
N ASP A 295 1.92 6.70 18.78
CA ASP A 295 2.23 6.60 17.35
C ASP A 295 3.28 5.50 17.12
N PRO A 296 2.93 4.41 16.39
CA PRO A 296 3.86 3.31 16.17
C PRO A 296 5.01 3.69 15.22
N TYR A 297 4.87 4.72 14.39
CA TYR A 297 5.89 5.05 13.39
C TYR A 297 7.15 5.65 13.98
N PHE A 298 7.07 6.24 15.17
CA PHE A 298 8.26 6.74 15.87
C PHE A 298 9.31 5.63 16.05
N GLU A 299 8.90 4.52 16.69
CA GLU A 299 9.76 3.35 16.89
C GLU A 299 10.05 2.59 15.58
N LEU A 300 9.11 2.57 14.63
CA LEU A 300 9.28 1.77 13.41
C LEU A 300 10.23 2.43 12.41
N PHE A 301 10.19 3.75 12.26
CA PHE A 301 11.04 4.47 11.31
C PHE A 301 12.43 4.77 11.88
N ASP A 302 12.51 5.09 13.18
CA ASP A 302 13.75 5.47 13.85
C ASP A 302 13.87 4.82 15.25
N PRO A 303 14.06 3.49 15.32
CA PRO A 303 14.14 2.76 16.59
C PRO A 303 15.38 3.10 17.43
N ASP A 304 16.39 3.71 16.81
CA ASP A 304 17.61 4.14 17.49
C ASP A 304 17.54 5.61 17.95
N HIS A 305 16.38 6.27 17.75
CA HIS A 305 16.12 7.68 18.08
C HIS A 305 17.20 8.63 17.57
N LEU A 306 17.64 8.42 16.34
CA LEU A 306 18.66 9.23 15.67
C LEU A 306 18.12 10.62 15.27
N VAL A 307 16.80 10.80 15.29
CA VAL A 307 16.08 11.99 14.85
C VAL A 307 15.18 12.52 15.98
N GLU A 308 15.03 13.84 16.04
CA GLU A 308 14.14 14.49 17.01
C GLU A 308 12.68 13.98 16.88
N PRO A 309 12.04 13.54 17.98
CA PRO A 309 10.72 12.90 17.95
C PRO A 309 9.60 13.71 17.32
N ASP A 310 9.68 15.04 17.39
CA ASP A 310 8.70 15.98 16.87
C ASP A 310 9.13 16.65 15.56
N GLY A 311 10.29 16.28 15.01
CA GLY A 311 10.80 16.80 13.75
C GLY A 311 10.14 16.17 12.52
N PRO A 312 10.10 16.87 11.37
CA PRO A 312 9.64 16.28 10.10
C PRO A 312 10.58 15.18 9.59
N GLU A 313 11.80 15.13 10.12
CA GLU A 313 12.89 14.26 9.72
C GLU A 313 12.59 12.77 9.89
N LYS A 314 11.72 12.39 10.84
CA LYS A 314 11.31 10.99 11.03
C LYS A 314 10.55 10.40 9.84
N TYR A 315 9.94 11.25 9.01
CA TYR A 315 9.25 10.84 7.78
C TYR A 315 10.18 10.75 6.56
N PHE A 316 11.48 11.04 6.74
CA PHE A 316 12.50 10.94 5.71
C PHE A 316 13.24 9.60 5.74
N VAL A 317 12.62 8.55 6.28
CA VAL A 317 13.16 7.18 6.26
C VAL A 317 13.49 6.70 4.84
N LEU A 318 12.84 7.23 3.80
CA LEU A 318 13.16 6.91 2.40
C LEU A 318 14.24 7.81 1.79
N SER A 319 14.72 8.84 2.48
CA SER A 319 15.84 9.66 1.99
C SER A 319 17.15 8.89 1.85
N GLU A 320 17.30 7.78 2.58
CA GLU A 320 18.42 6.87 2.41
C GLU A 320 18.33 6.04 1.11
N ILE A 321 17.13 5.91 0.53
CA ILE A 321 16.91 5.12 -0.68
C ILE A 321 17.23 6.01 -1.90
N PRO A 322 18.25 5.67 -2.69
CA PRO A 322 18.67 6.49 -3.83
C PRO A 322 17.67 6.40 -4.98
N VAL A 323 17.03 7.52 -5.31
CA VAL A 323 16.05 7.62 -6.42
C VAL A 323 16.70 7.24 -7.75
N GLU A 324 17.97 7.57 -7.96
CA GLU A 324 18.73 7.20 -9.17
C GLU A 324 18.92 5.69 -9.37
N ARG A 325 18.62 4.88 -8.35
CA ARG A 325 18.62 3.40 -8.45
C ARG A 325 17.24 2.85 -8.79
N LEU A 326 16.21 3.69 -8.98
CA LEU A 326 14.95 3.27 -9.53
C LEU A 326 15.11 2.85 -11.00
N GLN A 327 14.26 1.93 -11.43
CA GLN A 327 14.16 1.45 -12.79
C GLN A 327 12.69 1.48 -13.20
N ALA A 328 12.35 2.25 -14.23
CA ALA A 328 11.01 2.27 -14.80
C ALA A 328 10.82 1.03 -15.69
N LEU A 329 9.74 0.30 -15.46
CA LEU A 329 9.37 -0.84 -16.30
C LEU A 329 8.55 -0.34 -17.51
N PRO A 330 8.46 -1.14 -18.59
CA PRO A 330 7.64 -0.82 -19.75
C PRO A 330 6.19 -0.52 -19.35
N MET A 331 5.52 0.31 -20.16
CA MET A 331 4.08 0.51 -20.06
C MET A 331 3.34 -0.82 -20.08
N ASP A 332 2.23 -0.91 -19.32
CA ASP A 332 1.40 -2.11 -19.20
C ASP A 332 2.13 -3.35 -18.64
N TYR A 333 3.25 -3.18 -17.93
CA TYR A 333 4.01 -4.32 -17.41
C TYR A 333 3.15 -5.25 -16.54
N GLY A 334 3.08 -6.53 -16.93
CA GLY A 334 2.32 -7.57 -16.22
C GLY A 334 0.89 -7.77 -16.72
N LYS A 335 0.37 -6.88 -17.58
CA LYS A 335 -0.95 -7.02 -18.19
C LYS A 335 -1.05 -8.32 -18.97
N GLY A 336 -2.14 -9.07 -18.77
CA GLY A 336 -2.39 -10.34 -19.44
C GLY A 336 -1.63 -11.56 -18.88
N ARG A 337 -0.73 -11.37 -17.90
CA ARG A 337 -0.09 -12.49 -17.17
C ARG A 337 -0.97 -13.08 -16.06
N SER A 338 -2.12 -12.46 -15.79
CA SER A 338 -3.11 -12.87 -14.79
C SER A 338 -4.11 -13.92 -15.30
N ARG A 339 -3.68 -14.83 -16.19
CA ARG A 339 -4.53 -15.94 -16.64
C ARG A 339 -4.13 -17.24 -15.93
N TRP A 340 -5.16 -17.95 -15.49
CA TRP A 340 -5.25 -19.29 -14.89
C TRP A 340 -5.33 -19.34 -13.37
#